data_AF-A0A967TFX7-F1
#
_entry.id   AF-A0A967TFX7-F1
#
_cell.length_a   1.000
_cell.length_b   1.000
_cell.length_c   1.000
_cell.angle_alpha   90.00
_cell.angle_beta   90.00
_cell.angle_gamma   90.00
#
_symmetry.space_group_name_H-M   'P 1'
#
loop_
_entity.id
_entity.type
_entity.pdbx_description
1 polymer ?
#
loop_
_entity_poly.entity_id
_entity_poly.type
_entity_poly.pdbx_seq_one_letter_code
_entity_poly.pdbx_strand_id
1 'polypeptide(L)'
;RSVNVTIRAISADLVDDAIEEVRWVLRAERNVPPGEEDDFTIFTNDSNIRSFNKATSGVKLGAFVIGIVALVVAGIGIMNIMLVSVRERTREIGIRKSLGAKRKNILTQFLLEAIIL
;
A
#
# COMPACT_ATOMS: atom_id res chain seq x y z
N ARG A 1 14.06 15.70 39.45
CA ARG A 1 14.49 16.70 38.42
C ARG A 1 14.45 15.99 37.08
N SER A 2 13.79 16.55 36.06
CA SER A 2 13.78 16.00 34.70
C SER A 2 14.93 16.61 33.90
N VAL A 3 15.67 15.78 33.15
CA VAL A 3 16.76 16.19 32.27
C VAL A 3 16.48 15.65 30.88
N ASN A 4 16.56 16.51 29.87
CA ASN A 4 16.42 16.12 28.47
C ASN A 4 17.81 16.14 27.82
N VAL A 5 18.17 15.05 27.15
CA VAL A 5 19.45 14.90 26.45
C VAL A 5 19.15 14.59 24.99
N THR A 6 19.70 15.40 24.08
CA THR A 6 19.55 15.20 22.64
C THR A 6 20.82 14.57 22.08
N ILE A 7 20.67 13.42 21.43
CA ILE A 7 21.80 12.64 20.90
C ILE A 7 21.55 12.44 19.39
N ARG A 8 22.63 12.50 18.60
CA ARG A 8 22.58 12.35 17.15
C ARG A 8 23.52 11.23 16.73
N ALA A 9 23.01 10.28 15.96
CA ALA A 9 23.84 9.24 15.35
C ALA A 9 24.75 9.83 14.27
N ILE A 10 25.90 9.18 14.05
CA ILE A 10 26.91 9.60 13.07
C ILE A 10 26.37 9.46 11.64
N SER A 11 25.52 8.46 11.39
CA SER A 11 24.84 8.21 10.12
C SER A 11 23.42 7.68 10.36
N ALA A 12 22.58 7.68 9.33
CA ALA A 12 21.20 7.18 9.42
C ALA A 12 21.13 5.67 9.70
N ASP A 13 22.10 4.91 9.20
CA ASP A 13 22.14 3.45 9.33
C ASP A 13 22.50 2.99 10.76
N LEU A 14 23.18 3.85 11.53
CA LEU A 14 23.63 3.58 12.90
C LEU A 14 22.65 4.11 13.97
N VAL A 15 21.46 4.55 13.57
CA VAL A 15 20.50 5.15 14.52
C VAL A 15 20.00 4.12 15.52
N ASP A 16 19.70 2.90 15.09
CA ASP A 16 19.22 1.83 15.97
C ASP A 16 20.32 1.36 16.94
N ASP A 17 21.56 1.23 16.45
CA ASP A 17 22.73 0.90 17.28
C ASP A 17 22.99 1.99 18.32
N ALA A 18 22.89 3.27 17.93
CA ALA A 18 23.05 4.39 18.85
C ALA A 18 21.92 4.43 19.91
N ILE A 19 20.70 4.04 19.57
CA ILE A 19 19.60 3.94 20.54
C ILE A 19 19.89 2.85 21.58
N GLU A 20 20.38 1.69 21.14
CA GLU A 20 20.78 0.57 22.01
C GLU A 20 21.93 0.99 22.94
N GLU A 21 22.96 1.64 22.41
CA GLU A 21 24.11 2.11 23.19
C GLU A 21 23.68 3.13 24.25
N VAL A 22 22.86 4.11 23.85
CA VAL A 22 22.31 5.12 24.77
C VAL A 22 21.43 4.49 25.84
N ARG A 23 20.58 3.51 25.47
CA ARG A 23 19.76 2.77 26.43
C ARG A 23 20.65 2.08 27.45
N TRP A 24 21.71 1.42 27.01
CA TRP A 24 22.63 0.70 27.89
C TRP A 24 23.33 1.65 28.87
N VAL A 25 23.87 2.77 28.37
CA VAL A 25 24.53 3.79 29.21
C VAL A 25 23.56 4.39 30.23
N LEU A 26 22.32 4.72 29.82
CA LEU A 26 21.32 5.28 30.72
C LEU A 26 20.85 4.28 31.78
N ARG A 27 20.68 2.99 31.44
CA ARG A 27 20.36 1.94 32.42
C ARG A 27 21.47 1.76 33.43
N ALA A 28 22.74 1.79 32.98
CA ALA A 28 23.90 1.68 33.87
C ALA A 28 23.99 2.88 34.83
N GLU A 29 23.84 4.10 34.33
CA GLU A 29 23.89 5.32 35.14
C GLU A 29 22.73 5.39 36.15
N ARG A 30 21.53 4.96 35.74
CA ARG A 30 20.33 4.97 36.59
C ARG A 30 20.16 3.70 37.43
N ASN A 31 21.10 2.77 37.33
CA ASN A 31 21.14 1.53 38.10
C ASN A 31 19.86 0.67 37.93
N VAL A 32 19.30 0.63 36.71
CA VAL A 32 18.07 -0.12 36.40
C VAL A 32 18.40 -1.62 36.35
N PRO A 33 17.80 -2.46 37.22
CA PRO A 33 18.09 -3.89 37.29
C PRO A 33 17.85 -4.63 35.96
N PRO A 34 18.56 -5.74 35.68
CA PRO A 34 18.26 -6.60 34.55
C PRO A 34 16.86 -7.20 34.68
N GLY A 35 16.03 -7.05 33.65
CA GLY A 35 14.65 -7.56 33.62
C GLY A 35 13.58 -6.55 34.03
N GLU A 36 13.96 -5.39 34.59
CA GLU A 36 13.02 -4.27 34.79
C GLU A 36 12.89 -3.40 33.55
N GLU A 37 11.69 -2.81 33.37
CA GLU A 37 11.42 -1.86 32.28
C GLU A 37 12.22 -0.56 32.46
N ASP A 38 12.54 0.11 31.35
CA ASP A 38 13.28 1.38 31.37
C ASP A 38 12.48 2.46 32.13
N ASP A 39 13.09 3.14 33.10
CA ASP A 39 12.50 4.28 33.83
C ASP A 39 12.66 5.63 33.09
N PHE A 40 13.02 5.56 31.81
CA PHE A 40 13.25 6.69 30.92
C PHE A 40 12.65 6.43 29.53
N THR A 41 12.30 7.52 28.82
CA THR A 41 11.74 7.42 27.47
C THR A 41 12.76 7.92 26.45
N ILE A 42 13.03 7.12 25.43
CA ILE A 42 13.80 7.53 24.25
C ILE A 42 12.81 7.93 23.16
N PHE A 43 12.82 9.20 22.77
CA PHE A 43 12.02 9.70 21.67
C PHE A 43 12.85 9.76 20.39
N THR A 44 12.37 9.07 19.36
CA THR A 44 12.96 9.12 18.01
C THR A 44 11.92 9.64 17.03
N ASN A 45 12.35 10.25 15.94
CA ASN A 45 11.43 10.64 14.86
C ASN A 45 10.66 9.42 14.31
N ASP A 46 11.25 8.22 14.33
CA ASP A 46 10.58 7.00 13.90
C ASP A 46 9.42 6.59 14.83
N SER A 47 9.52 6.85 16.13
CA SER A 47 8.44 6.56 17.08
C SER A 47 7.14 7.34 16.77
N ASN A 48 7.26 8.57 16.27
CA ASN A 48 6.13 9.38 15.80
C ASN A 48 5.53 8.81 14.52
N ILE A 49 6.38 8.42 13.55
CA ILE A 49 5.94 7.82 12.28
C ILE A 49 5.23 6.49 12.53
N ARG A 50 5.75 5.64 13.42
CA ARG A 50 5.15 4.35 13.79
C ARG A 50 3.79 4.52 14.44
N SER A 51 3.65 5.50 15.33
CA SER A 51 2.37 5.80 16.00
C SER A 51 1.33 6.31 15.01
N PHE A 52 1.72 7.21 14.11
CA PHE A 52 0.87 7.70 13.03
C PHE A 52 0.45 6.56 12.08
N ASN A 53 1.39 5.71 11.65
CA ASN A 53 1.11 4.57 10.80
C ASN A 53 0.15 3.55 11.43
N LYS A 54 0.25 3.31 12.75
CA LYS A 54 -0.70 2.46 13.50
C LYS A 54 -2.09 3.09 13.52
N ALA A 55 -2.20 4.39 13.81
CA ALA A 55 -3.48 5.10 13.82
C ALA A 55 -4.15 5.13 12.44
N THR A 56 -3.38 5.35 11.37
CA THR A 56 -3.91 5.39 9.99
C THR A 56 -4.07 4.01 9.36
N SER A 57 -3.59 2.93 9.99
CA SER A 57 -3.68 1.57 9.43
C SER A 57 -5.13 1.15 9.16
N GLY A 58 -6.05 1.42 10.09
CA GLY A 58 -7.48 1.13 9.92
C GLY A 58 -8.10 1.91 8.76
N VAL A 59 -7.72 3.19 8.60
CA VAL A 59 -8.17 4.04 7.48
C VAL A 59 -7.63 3.52 6.15
N LYS A 60 -6.35 3.11 6.09
CA LYS A 60 -5.75 2.51 4.89
C LYS A 60 -6.49 1.24 4.47
N LEU A 61 -6.80 0.36 5.43
CA LEU A 61 -7.53 -0.87 5.16
C LEU A 61 -8.95 -0.58 4.67
N GLY A 62 -9.65 0.36 5.31
CA GLY A 62 -10.98 0.80 4.87
C GLY A 62 -10.97 1.39 3.46
N ALA A 63 -10.04 2.29 3.18
CA ALA A 63 -9.85 2.88 1.85
C ALA A 63 -9.51 1.82 0.79
N PHE A 64 -8.71 0.81 1.14
CA PHE A 64 -8.38 -0.29 0.26
C PHE A 64 -9.63 -1.12 -0.13
N VAL A 65 -10.45 -1.47 0.85
CA VAL A 65 -11.71 -2.21 0.61
C VAL A 65 -12.66 -1.39 -0.26
N ILE A 66 -12.84 -0.10 0.05
CA ILE A 66 -13.69 0.79 -0.76
C ILE A 66 -13.14 0.91 -2.19
N GLY A 67 -11.81 1.00 -2.34
CA GLY A 67 -11.15 1.01 -3.65
C GLY A 67 -11.44 -0.23 -4.49
N ILE A 68 -11.41 -1.42 -3.88
CA ILE A 68 -11.77 -2.67 -4.55
C ILE A 68 -13.23 -2.64 -5.02
N VAL A 69 -14.16 -2.23 -4.14
CA VAL A 69 -15.59 -2.14 -4.51
C VAL A 69 -15.79 -1.15 -5.66
N ALA A 70 -15.14 0.02 -5.60
CA ALA A 70 -15.19 1.01 -6.66
C ALA A 70 -14.64 0.48 -7.99
N LEU A 71 -13.55 -0.29 -7.96
CA LEU A 71 -12.97 -0.93 -9.15
C LEU A 71 -13.96 -1.92 -9.78
N VAL A 72 -14.65 -2.72 -8.98
CA VAL A 72 -15.67 -3.66 -9.47
C VAL A 72 -16.83 -2.93 -10.12
N VAL A 73 -17.33 -1.87 -9.49
CA VAL A 73 -18.43 -1.05 -10.04
C VAL A 73 -18.01 -0.41 -11.37
N ALA A 74 -16.79 0.13 -11.46
CA ALA A 74 -16.24 0.65 -12.71
C ALA A 74 -16.15 -0.43 -13.79
N GLY A 75 -15.67 -1.63 -13.43
CA GLY A 75 -15.61 -2.78 -14.33
C GLY A 75 -16.97 -3.21 -14.88
N ILE A 76 -18.02 -3.17 -14.07
CA ILE A 76 -19.41 -3.42 -14.51
C ILE A 76 -19.86 -2.34 -15.50
N GLY A 77 -19.51 -1.08 -15.25
CA GLY A 77 -19.80 0.03 -16.18
C GLY A 77 -19.14 -0.15 -17.54
N ILE A 78 -17.84 -0.48 -17.56
CA ILE A 78 -17.09 -0.75 -18.79
C ILE A 78 -17.68 -1.95 -19.53
N MET A 79 -18.04 -3.02 -18.81
CA MET A 79 -18.72 -4.18 -19.39
C MET A 79 -20.02 -3.78 -20.10
N ASN A 80 -20.82 -2.89 -19.51
CA ASN A 80 -22.07 -2.44 -20.12
C ASN A 80 -21.84 -1.69 -21.44
N ILE A 81 -20.86 -0.78 -21.47
CA ILE A 81 -20.47 -0.04 -22.68
C ILE A 81 -19.97 -1.01 -23.76
N MET A 82 -19.09 -1.95 -23.38
CA MET A 82 -18.57 -2.96 -24.31
C MET A 82 -19.68 -3.84 -24.87
N LEU A 83 -20.65 -4.25 -24.05
CA LEU A 83 -21.77 -5.08 -24.47
C LEU A 83 -22.66 -4.37 -25.50
N VAL A 84 -22.92 -3.06 -25.32
CA VAL A 84 -23.64 -2.24 -26.31
C VAL A 84 -22.83 -2.11 -27.61
N SER A 85 -21.54 -1.78 -27.52
CA SER A 85 -20.65 -1.63 -28.68
C SER A 85 -20.50 -2.91 -29.51
N VAL A 86 -20.46 -4.08 -28.86
CA VAL A 86 -20.42 -5.38 -29.53
C VAL A 86 -21.74 -5.65 -30.24
N ARG A 87 -22.87 -5.30 -29.60
CA ARG A 87 -24.20 -5.48 -30.20
C ARG A 87 -24.35 -4.66 -31.47
N GLU A 88 -23.94 -3.39 -31.45
CA GLU A 88 -23.96 -2.52 -32.64
C GLU A 88 -23.13 -3.09 -33.80
N ARG A 89 -21.97 -3.68 -33.50
CA ARG A 89 -21.05 -4.25 -34.51
C ARG A 89 -21.27 -5.75 -34.79
N THR A 90 -22.37 -6.35 -34.32
CA THR A 90 -22.62 -7.82 -34.46
C THR A 90 -22.58 -8.29 -35.90
N ARG A 91 -23.17 -7.51 -36.82
CA ARG A 91 -23.22 -7.84 -38.26
C ARG A 91 -21.83 -7.88 -38.88
N GLU A 92 -20.96 -6.93 -38.53
CA GLU A 92 -19.58 -6.89 -39.02
C GLU A 92 -18.76 -8.09 -38.54
N ILE A 93 -18.92 -8.47 -37.26
CA ILE A 93 -18.26 -9.65 -36.68
C ILE A 93 -18.69 -10.91 -37.42
N GLY A 94 -19.98 -11.02 -37.77
CA GLY A 94 -20.52 -12.12 -38.57
C GLY A 94 -19.84 -12.23 -39.92
N ILE A 95 -19.71 -11.10 -40.64
CA ILE A 95 -19.02 -11.06 -41.95
C ILE A 95 -17.55 -11.46 -41.82
N ARG A 96 -16.82 -10.94 -40.83
CA ARG A 96 -15.41 -11.31 -40.60
C ARG A 96 -15.24 -12.80 -40.29
N LYS A 97 -16.14 -13.38 -39.49
CA LYS A 97 -16.12 -14.82 -39.18
C LYS A 97 -16.37 -15.67 -40.43
N SER A 98 -17.30 -15.26 -41.30
CA SER A 98 -17.55 -15.95 -42.58
C SER A 98 -16.37 -15.88 -43.55
N LEU A 99 -15.55 -14.82 -43.45
CA LEU A 99 -14.29 -14.67 -44.21
C LEU A 99 -13.10 -15.41 -43.57
N GLY A 100 -13.31 -16.20 -42.51
CA GLY A 100 -12.29 -17.04 -41.89
C GLY A 100 -11.62 -16.44 -40.65
N ALA A 101 -12.12 -15.32 -40.10
CA ALA A 101 -11.58 -14.80 -38.84
C ALA A 101 -11.79 -15.79 -37.69
N LYS A 102 -10.68 -16.20 -37.05
CA LYS A 102 -10.70 -17.10 -35.89
C LYS A 102 -11.37 -16.43 -34.70
N ARG A 103 -12.11 -17.19 -33.88
CA ARG A 103 -12.73 -16.70 -32.63
C ARG A 103 -11.73 -15.98 -31.72
N LYS A 104 -10.49 -16.47 -31.65
CA LYS A 104 -9.41 -15.85 -30.87
C LYS A 104 -9.13 -14.41 -31.32
N ASN A 105 -9.11 -14.12 -32.62
CA ASN A 105 -8.82 -12.79 -33.15
C ASN A 105 -9.88 -11.77 -32.73
N ILE A 106 -11.15 -12.18 -32.77
CA ILE A 106 -12.28 -11.34 -32.32
C ILE A 106 -12.22 -11.13 -30.80
N LEU A 107 -11.88 -12.17 -30.04
CA LEU A 107 -11.75 -12.07 -28.59
C LEU A 107 -10.60 -11.14 -28.20
N THR A 108 -9.43 -11.27 -28.84
CA THR A 108 -8.28 -10.40 -28.58
C THR A 108 -8.56 -8.95 -28.96
N GLN A 109 -9.34 -8.70 -30.02
CA GLN A 109 -9.76 -7.35 -30.39
C GLN A 109 -10.61 -6.73 -29.26
N PHE A 110 -11.62 -7.44 -28.76
CA PHE A 110 -12.44 -6.91 -27.66
C PHE A 110 -11.70 -6.76 -26.35
N LEU A 111 -10.76 -7.66 -26.04
CA LEU A 111 -9.89 -7.51 -24.88
C LEU A 111 -9.01 -6.26 -24.99
N LEU A 112 -8.42 -6.00 -26.16
CA LEU A 112 -7.63 -4.80 -26.37
C LEU A 112 -8.48 -3.53 -26.31
N GLU A 113 -9.67 -3.53 -26.93
CA GLU A 113 -10.60 -2.41 -26.83
C GLU A 113 -10.99 -2.13 -25.37
N ALA A 114 -11.24 -3.16 -24.57
CA ALA A 114 -11.57 -3.03 -23.15
C ALA A 114 -10.40 -2.55 -22.27
N ILE A 115 -9.14 -2.78 -22.67
CA ILE A 115 -7.95 -2.31 -21.95
C ILE A 115 -7.60 -0.86 -22.30
N ILE A 116 -7.89 -0.44 -23.55
CA ILE A 116 -7.59 0.91 -24.04
C ILE A 116 -8.66 1.94 -23.59
N LEU A 117 -9.90 1.49 -23.41
CA LEU A 117 -10.98 2.28 -22.80
C LEU A 117 -10.70 2.59 -21.33
#